data_AF-A0A3M8P761-F1
#
_entry.id   AF-A0A3M8P761-F1
#
_cell.length_a   1.000
_cell.length_b   1.000
_cell.length_c   1.000
_cell.angle_alpha   90.00
_cell.angle_beta   90.00
_cell.angle_gamma   90.00
#
_symmetry.space_group_name_H-M   'P 1'
#
loop_
_entity.id
_entity.type
_entity.pdbx_description
1 polymer ?
#
loop_
_entity_poly.entity_id
_entity_poly.type
_entity_poly.pdbx_seq_one_letter_code
_entity_poly.pdbx_strand_id
1 'polypeptide(L)'
;MQTIFCYNWTVRKQWYEWCENLPEEELYRQRTGGAGNILQTLFLIVEMEWRWIRLIQGKSYFRRSFSRYNSLEKIRELDSRCRLEVAAFVEGWEDSMENRLLQIDPALKGNADVNTWGQVMRYIIAHQIGHVSQLSAWAEDVNVHTASSYQTSKELRTVDL
;
A
#
# COMPACT_ATOMS: atom_id res chain seq x y z
N MET A 1 2.46 7.11 -17.78
CA MET A 1 1.80 6.09 -16.92
C MET A 1 2.82 5.18 -16.25
N GLN A 2 3.58 4.40 -17.02
CA GLN A 2 4.53 3.38 -16.54
C GLN A 2 5.53 3.89 -15.51
N THR A 3 6.19 5.02 -15.79
CA THR A 3 7.21 5.61 -14.90
C THR A 3 6.70 5.80 -13.47
N ILE A 4 5.46 6.24 -13.28
CA ILE A 4 4.91 6.51 -11.96
C ILE A 4 4.55 5.20 -11.23
N PHE A 5 4.07 4.18 -11.96
CA PHE A 5 3.90 2.84 -11.39
C PHE A 5 5.23 2.25 -10.92
N CYS A 6 6.28 2.31 -11.74
CA CYS A 6 7.62 1.85 -11.36
C CYS A 6 8.18 2.60 -10.14
N TYR A 7 7.95 3.92 -10.07
CA TYR A 7 8.31 4.71 -8.90
C TYR A 7 7.55 4.24 -7.66
N ASN A 8 6.22 4.12 -7.74
CA ASN A 8 5.38 3.63 -6.65
C ASN A 8 5.85 2.23 -6.17
N TRP A 9 6.15 1.33 -7.08
CA TRP A 9 6.68 0.01 -6.74
C TRP A 9 8.02 0.06 -5.99
N THR A 10 8.91 0.95 -6.40
CA THR A 10 10.20 1.16 -5.72
C THR A 10 9.99 1.69 -4.31
N VAL A 11 9.15 2.70 -4.17
CA VAL A 11 8.80 3.29 -2.86
C VAL A 11 8.14 2.24 -1.95
N ARG A 12 7.20 1.44 -2.47
CA ARG A 12 6.56 0.37 -1.70
C ARG A 12 7.58 -0.66 -1.19
N LYS A 13 8.57 -1.01 -2.02
CA LYS A 13 9.66 -1.90 -1.61
C LYS A 13 10.50 -1.30 -0.48
N GLN A 14 10.85 -0.02 -0.57
CA GLN A 14 11.57 0.67 0.51
C GLN A 14 10.77 0.70 1.82
N TRP A 15 9.44 0.83 1.74
CA TRP A 15 8.59 0.71 2.92
C TRP A 15 8.61 -0.68 3.54
N TYR A 16 8.67 -1.75 2.74
CA TYR A 16 8.86 -3.10 3.27
C TYR A 16 10.20 -3.22 4.00
N GLU A 17 11.28 -2.74 3.41
CA GLU A 17 12.63 -2.74 4.00
C GLU A 17 12.67 -1.93 5.31
N TRP A 18 11.98 -0.80 5.37
CA TRP A 18 11.84 -0.04 6.62
C TRP A 18 11.08 -0.82 7.69
N CYS A 19 9.96 -1.47 7.33
CA CYS A 19 9.16 -2.28 8.26
C CYS A 19 9.92 -3.47 8.86
N GLU A 20 10.91 -4.03 8.15
CA GLU A 20 11.76 -5.11 8.67
C GLU A 20 12.57 -4.70 9.90
N ASN A 21 12.84 -3.40 10.05
CA ASN A 21 13.62 -2.87 11.18
C ASN A 21 12.74 -2.49 12.39
N LEU A 22 11.43 -2.74 12.32
CA LEU A 22 10.50 -2.41 13.40
C LEU A 22 10.17 -3.63 14.24
N PRO A 23 9.94 -3.44 15.55
CA PRO A 23 9.29 -4.44 16.37
C PRO A 23 7.91 -4.80 15.79
N GLU A 24 7.54 -6.07 15.90
CA GLU A 24 6.31 -6.58 15.32
C GLU A 24 5.08 -5.82 15.84
N GLU A 25 5.05 -5.45 17.12
CA GLU A 25 3.98 -4.68 17.74
C GLU A 25 3.75 -3.31 17.08
N GLU A 26 4.80 -2.63 16.59
CA GLU A 26 4.66 -1.32 15.94
C GLU A 26 3.99 -1.44 14.57
N LEU A 27 4.10 -2.61 13.92
CA LEU A 27 3.45 -2.91 12.65
C LEU A 27 1.92 -3.07 12.80
N TYR A 28 1.45 -3.57 13.94
CA TYR A 28 0.02 -3.75 14.25
C TYR A 28 -0.60 -2.61 15.06
N ARG A 29 0.24 -1.77 15.68
CA ARG A 29 -0.20 -0.68 16.54
C ARG A 29 -1.25 0.18 15.84
N GLN A 30 -2.38 0.38 16.52
CA GLN A 30 -3.44 1.22 16.01
C GLN A 30 -3.02 2.69 16.06
N ARG A 31 -3.30 3.40 14.97
CA ARG A 31 -2.98 4.80 14.75
C ARG A 31 -4.18 5.52 14.17
N THR A 32 -4.26 6.82 14.42
CA THR A 32 -5.33 7.64 13.84
C THR A 32 -5.11 7.82 12.34
N GLY A 33 -6.21 7.69 11.58
CA GLY A 33 -6.25 7.92 10.14
C GLY A 33 -6.18 6.65 9.29
N GLY A 34 -6.68 6.75 8.05
CA GLY A 34 -6.62 5.71 7.01
C GLY A 34 -6.99 4.31 7.48
N ALA A 35 -6.10 3.34 7.26
CA ALA A 35 -6.39 1.93 7.52
C ALA A 35 -6.20 1.47 8.97
N GLY A 36 -5.74 2.36 9.86
CA GLY A 36 -5.55 2.09 11.28
C GLY A 36 -4.17 1.52 11.67
N ASN A 37 -3.46 0.80 10.82
CA ASN A 37 -2.09 0.31 11.12
C ASN A 37 -1.25 0.10 9.86
N ILE A 38 0.07 -0.08 10.03
CA ILE A 38 1.04 -0.16 8.94
C ILE A 38 0.77 -1.37 8.02
N LEU A 39 0.59 -2.57 8.59
CA LEU A 39 0.36 -3.78 7.78
C LEU A 39 -0.93 -3.70 6.97
N GLN A 40 -2.02 -3.22 7.60
CA GLN A 40 -3.30 -3.08 6.91
C GLN A 40 -3.22 -2.03 5.79
N THR A 41 -2.48 -0.94 6.00
CA THR A 41 -2.22 0.05 4.93
C THR A 41 -1.45 -0.57 3.77
N LEU A 42 -0.36 -1.29 4.03
CA LEU A 42 0.43 -1.95 2.99
C LEU A 42 -0.39 -3.01 2.23
N PHE A 43 -1.20 -3.80 2.94
CA PHE A 43 -2.13 -4.74 2.34
C PHE A 43 -3.13 -4.03 1.42
N LEU A 44 -3.75 -2.93 1.87
CA LEU A 44 -4.74 -2.20 1.08
C LEU A 44 -4.15 -1.60 -0.20
N ILE A 45 -2.91 -1.10 -0.15
CA ILE A 45 -2.22 -0.60 -1.35
C ILE A 45 -2.14 -1.72 -2.42
N VAL A 46 -1.64 -2.89 -2.03
CA VAL A 46 -1.45 -4.04 -2.94
C VAL A 46 -2.79 -4.57 -3.46
N GLU A 47 -3.75 -4.74 -2.54
CA GLU A 47 -5.07 -5.28 -2.84
C GLU A 47 -5.83 -4.38 -3.81
N MET A 48 -5.80 -3.07 -3.56
CA MET A 48 -6.48 -2.07 -4.39
C MET A 48 -5.88 -2.05 -5.79
N GLU A 49 -4.55 -1.95 -5.92
CA GLU A 49 -3.86 -1.92 -7.21
C GLU A 49 -4.26 -3.14 -8.05
N TRP A 50 -4.10 -4.35 -7.50
CA TRP A 50 -4.41 -5.56 -8.23
C TRP A 50 -5.89 -5.67 -8.60
N ARG A 51 -6.80 -5.32 -7.67
CA ARG A 51 -8.24 -5.34 -7.89
C ARG A 51 -8.64 -4.49 -9.09
N TRP A 52 -8.17 -3.25 -9.15
CA TRP A 52 -8.55 -2.38 -10.26
C TRP A 52 -8.00 -2.87 -11.59
N ILE A 53 -6.77 -3.37 -11.64
CA ILE A 53 -6.22 -3.94 -12.86
C ILE A 53 -7.05 -5.14 -13.34
N ARG A 54 -7.48 -6.02 -12.44
CA ARG A 54 -8.40 -7.13 -12.80
C ARG A 54 -9.72 -6.61 -13.35
N LEU A 55 -10.32 -5.62 -12.68
CA LEU A 55 -11.62 -5.06 -13.05
C LEU A 55 -11.59 -4.37 -14.42
N ILE A 56 -10.59 -3.55 -14.71
CA ILE A 56 -10.49 -2.87 -16.03
C ILE A 56 -10.24 -3.86 -17.17
N GLN A 57 -9.61 -5.01 -16.87
CA GLN A 57 -9.43 -6.10 -17.83
C GLN A 57 -10.67 -7.00 -17.98
N GLY A 58 -11.77 -6.72 -17.27
CA GLY A 58 -12.98 -7.56 -17.26
C GLY A 58 -12.77 -8.93 -16.63
N LYS A 59 -11.69 -9.11 -15.86
CA LYS A 59 -11.36 -10.39 -15.23
C LYS A 59 -12.09 -10.54 -13.90
N SER A 60 -12.37 -11.79 -13.53
CA SER A 60 -12.95 -12.10 -12.22
C SER A 60 -12.05 -11.62 -11.08
N TYR A 61 -12.67 -11.17 -10.00
CA TYR A 61 -11.98 -10.71 -8.81
C TYR A 61 -12.70 -11.27 -7.58
N PHE A 62 -11.92 -11.70 -6.60
CA PHE A 62 -12.41 -12.10 -5.30
C PHE A 62 -11.73 -11.25 -4.24
N ARG A 63 -12.54 -10.63 -3.37
CA ARG A 63 -12.02 -9.79 -2.30
C ARG A 63 -11.19 -10.61 -1.33
N ARG A 64 -9.94 -10.19 -1.16
CA ARG A 64 -9.03 -10.79 -0.19
C ARG A 64 -9.27 -10.17 1.18
N SER A 65 -9.16 -11.00 2.22
CA SER A 65 -9.23 -10.55 3.61
C SER A 65 -7.82 -10.32 4.15
N PHE A 66 -7.61 -9.19 4.83
CA PHE A 66 -6.38 -8.90 5.54
C PHE A 66 -6.03 -10.00 6.57
N SER A 67 -7.04 -10.64 7.18
CA SER A 67 -6.82 -11.74 8.13
C SER A 67 -6.00 -12.91 7.56
N ARG A 68 -5.98 -13.08 6.23
CA ARG A 68 -5.15 -14.10 5.54
C ARG A 68 -3.75 -13.61 5.19
N TYR A 69 -3.48 -12.32 5.28
CA TYR A 69 -2.24 -11.63 4.91
C TYR A 69 -1.75 -10.74 6.05
N ASN A 70 -1.89 -11.23 7.27
CA ASN A 70 -1.70 -10.47 8.48
C ASN A 70 -0.23 -10.36 8.93
N SER A 71 0.75 -10.56 8.05
CA SER A 71 2.18 -10.37 8.36
C SER A 71 2.90 -9.71 7.19
N LEU A 72 4.02 -9.05 7.46
CA LEU A 72 4.82 -8.38 6.43
C LEU A 72 5.23 -9.34 5.31
N GLU A 73 5.67 -10.54 5.67
CA GLU A 73 6.04 -11.61 4.73
C GLU A 73 4.88 -11.98 3.79
N LYS A 74 3.69 -12.27 4.34
CA LYS A 74 2.51 -12.62 3.54
C LYS A 74 2.08 -11.48 2.62
N ILE A 75 2.23 -10.23 3.04
CA ILE A 75 1.94 -9.06 2.20
C ILE A 75 2.94 -8.97 1.05
N ARG A 76 4.23 -9.22 1.28
CA ARG A 76 5.25 -9.22 0.23
C ARG A 76 5.07 -10.37 -0.77
N GLU A 77 4.68 -11.54 -0.30
CA GLU A 77 4.30 -12.66 -1.18
C GLU A 77 3.06 -12.32 -2.02
N LEU A 78 2.07 -11.65 -1.41
CA LEU A 78 0.91 -11.15 -2.13
C LEU A 78 1.31 -10.13 -3.20
N ASP A 79 2.11 -9.12 -2.83
CA ASP A 79 2.60 -8.08 -3.75
C ASP A 79 3.36 -8.71 -4.91
N SER A 80 4.27 -9.65 -4.64
CA SER A 80 5.05 -10.33 -5.67
C SER A 80 4.17 -11.09 -6.68
N ARG A 81 3.16 -11.82 -6.21
CA ARG A 81 2.22 -12.54 -7.09
C ARG A 81 1.34 -11.58 -7.89
N CYS A 82 0.82 -10.54 -7.25
CA CYS A 82 0.00 -9.53 -7.90
C CYS A 82 0.80 -8.71 -8.91
N ARG A 83 2.07 -8.42 -8.62
CA ARG A 83 2.96 -7.62 -9.45
C ARG A 83 3.14 -8.21 -10.83
N LEU A 84 3.24 -9.53 -10.97
CA LEU A 84 3.41 -10.18 -12.28
C LEU A 84 2.28 -9.81 -13.24
N GLU A 85 1.03 -9.85 -12.77
CA GLU A 85 -0.13 -9.52 -13.59
C GLU A 85 -0.26 -8.01 -13.82
N VAL A 86 -0.01 -7.21 -12.78
CA VAL A 86 -0.10 -5.74 -12.86
C VAL A 86 0.98 -5.16 -13.77
N ALA A 87 2.22 -5.63 -13.65
CA ALA A 87 3.34 -5.17 -14.47
C ALA A 87 3.10 -5.45 -15.95
N ALA A 88 2.66 -6.66 -16.31
CA ALA A 88 2.33 -7.00 -17.68
C ALA A 88 1.28 -6.06 -18.28
N PHE A 89 0.26 -5.66 -17.50
CA PHE A 89 -0.73 -4.68 -17.96
C PHE A 89 -0.17 -3.27 -18.10
N VAL A 90 0.60 -2.81 -17.12
CA VAL A 90 1.21 -1.46 -17.12
C VAL A 90 2.21 -1.31 -18.27
N GLU A 91 3.05 -2.31 -18.50
CA GLU A 91 4.04 -2.35 -19.59
C GLU A 91 3.38 -2.35 -20.97
N GLY A 92 2.22 -3.02 -21.10
CA GLY A 92 1.40 -3.01 -22.31
C GLY A 92 0.49 -1.78 -22.46
N TRP A 93 0.62 -0.77 -21.59
CA TRP A 93 -0.22 0.42 -21.67
C TRP A 93 0.09 1.25 -22.92
N GLU A 94 -0.95 1.54 -23.71
CA GLU A 94 -0.90 2.43 -24.86
C GLU A 94 -1.75 3.68 -24.62
N ASP A 95 -1.37 4.82 -25.19
CA ASP A 95 -2.15 6.07 -25.08
C ASP A 95 -3.58 5.91 -25.62
N SER A 96 -3.81 4.99 -26.55
CA SER A 96 -5.14 4.61 -27.06
C SER A 96 -6.07 4.08 -25.97
N MET A 97 -5.54 3.61 -24.84
CA MET A 97 -6.30 3.06 -23.72
C MET A 97 -6.86 4.14 -22.80
N GLU A 98 -6.27 5.34 -22.79
CA GLU A 98 -6.56 6.44 -21.86
C GLU A 98 -8.06 6.78 -21.77
N ASN A 99 -8.73 6.85 -22.92
CA ASN A 99 -10.13 7.28 -23.03
C ASN A 99 -11.12 6.12 -23.18
N ARG A 100 -10.68 4.87 -23.03
CA ARG A 100 -11.58 3.71 -23.06
C ARG A 100 -12.56 3.82 -21.89
N LEU A 101 -13.84 3.69 -22.19
CA LEU A 101 -14.89 3.71 -21.17
C LEU A 101 -14.73 2.52 -20.23
N LEU A 102 -14.86 2.79 -18.94
CA LEU A 102 -14.84 1.77 -17.91
C LEU A 102 -16.18 1.02 -17.93
N GLN A 103 -16.13 -0.28 -18.22
CA GLN A 103 -17.30 -1.16 -18.24
C GLN A 103 -17.20 -2.16 -17.10
N ILE A 104 -17.57 -1.73 -15.89
CA ILE A 104 -17.62 -2.59 -14.71
C ILE A 104 -18.95 -2.39 -13.98
N ASP A 105 -19.34 -3.36 -13.17
CA ASP A 105 -20.47 -3.22 -12.26
C ASP A 105 -20.24 -2.03 -11.31
N PRO A 106 -21.18 -1.04 -11.23
CA PRO A 106 -21.08 0.08 -10.30
C PRO A 106 -20.84 -0.34 -8.83
N ALA A 107 -21.34 -1.51 -8.40
CA ALA A 107 -21.10 -2.03 -7.07
C ALA A 107 -19.62 -2.35 -6.81
N LEU A 108 -18.87 -2.73 -7.85
CA LEU A 108 -17.42 -3.00 -7.78
C LEU A 108 -16.58 -1.72 -7.84
N LYS A 109 -17.14 -0.64 -8.41
CA LYS A 109 -16.53 0.69 -8.47
C LYS A 109 -16.51 1.36 -7.08
N GLY A 110 -17.52 1.09 -6.26
CA GLY A 110 -17.69 1.73 -4.95
C GLY A 110 -17.79 3.25 -5.09
N ASN A 111 -17.09 4.00 -4.25
CA ASN A 111 -17.10 5.47 -4.27
C ASN A 111 -16.06 6.11 -5.19
N ALA A 112 -15.31 5.31 -5.98
CA ALA A 112 -14.28 5.87 -6.86
C ALA A 112 -14.94 6.59 -8.05
N ASP A 113 -14.71 7.89 -8.21
CA ASP A 113 -15.23 8.65 -9.35
C ASP A 113 -14.33 8.50 -10.60
N VAL A 114 -14.42 7.33 -11.23
CA VAL A 114 -13.61 6.94 -12.40
C VAL A 114 -14.49 6.37 -13.51
N ASN A 115 -14.38 6.92 -14.72
CA ASN A 115 -15.23 6.58 -15.87
C ASN A 115 -14.42 6.11 -17.09
N THR A 116 -13.10 6.35 -17.10
CA THR A 116 -12.19 5.84 -18.13
C THR A 116 -11.07 4.99 -17.54
N TRP A 117 -10.42 4.18 -18.37
CA TRP A 117 -9.27 3.38 -17.96
C TRP A 117 -8.12 4.28 -17.47
N GLY A 118 -7.86 5.40 -18.15
CA GLY A 118 -6.84 6.36 -17.73
C GLY A 118 -7.12 6.96 -16.34
N GLN A 119 -8.40 7.27 -16.06
CA GLN A 119 -8.82 7.72 -14.72
C GLN A 119 -8.60 6.65 -13.66
N VAL A 120 -8.88 5.38 -13.96
CA VAL A 120 -8.57 4.26 -13.05
C VAL A 120 -7.07 4.19 -12.77
N MET A 121 -6.22 4.27 -13.81
CA MET A 121 -4.78 4.18 -13.63
C MET A 121 -4.23 5.31 -12.75
N ARG A 122 -4.71 6.54 -12.94
CA ARG A 122 -4.38 7.68 -12.07
C ARG A 122 -4.91 7.50 -10.65
N TYR A 123 -6.10 6.93 -10.48
CA TYR A 123 -6.67 6.63 -9.18
C TYR A 123 -5.81 5.62 -8.40
N ILE A 124 -5.33 4.56 -9.06
CA ILE A 124 -4.37 3.59 -8.47
C ILE A 124 -3.11 4.30 -7.99
N ILE A 125 -2.52 5.12 -8.85
CA ILE A 125 -1.32 5.90 -8.53
C ILE A 125 -1.54 6.79 -7.31
N ALA A 126 -2.60 7.60 -7.32
CA ALA A 126 -2.88 8.59 -6.29
C ALA A 126 -3.18 7.94 -4.93
N HIS A 127 -3.92 6.84 -4.92
CA HIS A 127 -4.23 6.09 -3.71
C HIS A 127 -2.97 5.55 -3.01
N GLN A 128 -2.03 4.98 -3.76
CA GLN A 128 -0.78 4.56 -3.15
C GLN A 128 -0.02 5.77 -2.59
N ILE A 129 0.10 6.85 -3.35
CA ILE A 129 0.80 8.06 -2.88
C ILE A 129 0.18 8.56 -1.59
N GLY A 130 -1.16 8.65 -1.52
CA GLY A 130 -1.87 9.07 -0.31
C GLY A 130 -1.59 8.18 0.90
N HIS A 131 -1.61 6.85 0.72
CA HIS A 131 -1.28 5.93 1.81
C HIS A 131 0.21 5.93 2.19
N VAL A 132 1.12 6.15 1.24
CA VAL A 132 2.54 6.33 1.54
C VAL A 132 2.78 7.61 2.34
N SER A 133 2.14 8.73 1.99
CA SER A 133 2.20 9.96 2.78
C SER A 133 1.71 9.74 4.21
N GLN A 134 0.68 8.91 4.39
CA GLN A 134 0.22 8.51 5.70
C GLN A 134 1.25 7.66 6.46
N LEU A 135 1.89 6.69 5.80
CA LEU A 135 2.96 5.91 6.41
C LEU A 135 4.14 6.80 6.84
N SER A 136 4.49 7.82 6.05
CA SER A 136 5.52 8.80 6.41
C SER A 136 5.20 9.52 7.72
N ALA A 137 3.97 10.01 7.88
CA ALA A 137 3.55 10.68 9.12
C ALA A 137 3.68 9.74 10.33
N TRP A 138 3.27 8.47 10.19
CA TRP A 138 3.41 7.49 11.26
C TRP A 138 4.87 7.11 11.55
N ALA A 139 5.74 7.11 10.54
CA ALA A 139 7.16 6.81 10.73
C ALA A 139 7.85 7.88 11.59
N GLU A 140 7.46 9.15 11.46
CA GLU A 140 7.93 10.22 12.34
C GLU A 140 7.53 9.95 13.80
N ASP A 141 6.28 9.56 14.05
CA ASP A 141 5.80 9.20 15.39
C ASP A 141 6.59 8.02 15.99
N VAL A 142 6.85 6.98 15.18
CA VAL A 142 7.63 5.80 15.60
C VAL A 142 9.07 6.22 15.98
N ASN A 143 9.69 7.10 15.20
CA ASN A 143 11.04 7.60 15.49
C ASN A 143 11.08 8.43 16.77
N VAL A 144 10.06 9.24 17.05
CA VAL A 144 9.94 10.00 18.30
C VAL A 144 9.77 9.07 19.50
N HIS A 145 8.90 8.06 19.40
CA HIS A 145 8.68 7.09 20.48
C HIS A 145 9.94 6.28 20.79
N THR A 146 10.63 5.79 19.76
CA THR A 146 11.88 5.05 19.95
C THR A 146 12.95 5.94 20.58
N ALA A 147 13.18 7.16 20.08
CA ALA A 147 14.13 8.10 20.67
C ALA A 147 13.83 8.41 22.15
N SER A 148 12.56 8.64 22.49
CA SER A 148 12.13 8.84 23.89
C SER A 148 12.39 7.60 24.75
N SER A 149 12.04 6.40 24.27
CA SER A 149 12.31 5.15 25.01
C SER A 149 13.81 4.88 25.20
N TYR A 150 14.64 5.26 24.23
CA TYR A 150 16.11 5.22 24.35
C TYR A 150 16.64 6.22 25.38
N GLN A 151 16.04 7.41 25.50
CA GLN A 151 16.39 8.37 26.55
C GLN A 151 15.98 7.87 27.94
N THR A 152 14.74 7.41 28.11
CA THR A 152 14.26 6.87 29.39
C THR A 152 15.05 5.64 29.85
N SER A 153 15.43 4.74 28.94
CA SER A 153 16.26 3.58 29.28
C SER A 153 17.71 3.94 29.64
N LYS A 154 18.27 5.02 29.07
CA LYS A 154 19.57 5.56 29.52
C LYS A 154 19.48 6.16 30.91
N GLU A 155 18.43 6.93 31.20
CA GLU A 155 18.22 7.54 32.52
C GLU A 155 18.03 6.47 33.61
N LEU A 156 17.27 5.41 33.33
CA LEU A 156 17.12 4.28 34.25
C LEU A 156 18.43 3.52 34.50
N ARG A 157 19.35 3.47 33.51
CA ARG A 157 20.68 2.86 33.70
C ARG A 157 21.66 3.74 34.49
N THR A 158 21.38 5.03 34.67
CA THR A 158 22.24 5.95 35.43
C THR A 158 21.85 6.10 36.90
N VAL A 159 20.78 5.43 37.37
CA VAL A 159 20.32 5.51 38.77
C VAL A 159 20.75 4.29 39.61
N ASP A 160 21.32 3.26 38.99
CA ASP A 160 21.87 2.09 39.69
C ASP A 160 23.41 2.06 39.63
N LEU A 161 24.10 3.01 40.28
CA LEU A 161 25.50 2.90 40.72
C LEU A 161 25.76 3.72 41.99
#